data_AF-A0A2D8XN35-F1
#
_entry.id   AF-A0A2D8XN35-F1
#
_cell.length_a   1.000
_cell.length_b   1.000
_cell.length_c   1.000
_cell.angle_alpha   90.00
_cell.angle_beta   90.00
_cell.angle_gamma   90.00
#
_symmetry.space_group_name_H-M   'P 1'
#
loop_
_entity.id
_entity.type
_entity.pdbx_description
1 polymer ?
#
loop_
_entity_poly.entity_id
_entity_poly.type
_entity_poly.pdbx_seq_one_letter_code
_entity_poly.pdbx_strand_id
1 'polypeptide(L)'
;MTITKETYETTDHGDTFKSFVGGLVSGEGTVELVYDPDATGQAGLIEDVVKVNDATDASFELFTTGSTSGTDSVAFAGIITDTEITSTVGELVIVSCNFVTSGTITSNLE
;
A
#
# COMPACT_ATOMS: atom_id res chain seq x y z
N MET A 1 6.48 -3.23 -0.89
CA MET A 1 5.75 -2.72 0.28
C MET A 1 6.48 -3.15 1.54
N THR A 2 6.54 -2.29 2.54
CA THR A 2 7.02 -2.57 3.89
C THR A 2 5.88 -2.31 4.88
N ILE A 3 5.65 -3.21 5.83
CA ILE A 3 4.68 -3.04 6.92
C ILE A 3 5.45 -2.97 8.23
N THR A 4 5.18 -1.94 9.03
CA THR A 4 5.77 -1.75 10.35
C THR A 4 4.70 -1.74 11.42
N LYS A 5 5.09 -2.15 12.62
CA LYS A 5 4.24 -2.13 13.82
C LYS A 5 5.04 -1.52 14.95
N GLU A 6 4.46 -0.54 15.62
CA GLU A 6 5.04 0.02 16.83
C GLU A 6 5.05 -1.02 17.95
N THR A 7 6.08 -0.96 18.80
CA THR A 7 6.17 -1.81 19.99
C THR A 7 6.13 -0.92 21.22
N TYR A 8 5.19 -1.19 22.11
CA TYR A 8 5.09 -0.51 23.40
C TYR A 8 5.62 -1.44 24.48
N GLU A 9 6.57 -0.95 25.24
CA GLU A 9 7.10 -1.66 26.39
C GLU A 9 6.11 -1.52 27.55
N THR A 10 5.77 -2.65 28.16
CA THR A 10 4.76 -2.74 29.23
C THR A 10 5.28 -3.60 30.38
N THR A 11 6.57 -3.47 30.70
CA THR A 11 7.18 -4.26 31.77
C THR A 11 6.73 -3.71 33.11
N ASP A 12 6.23 -4.58 33.99
CA ASP A 12 5.79 -4.17 35.31
C ASP A 12 6.99 -3.94 36.24
N HIS A 13 6.79 -3.10 37.25
CA HIS A 13 7.85 -2.84 38.22
C HIS A 13 8.17 -4.11 39.03
N GLY A 14 9.44 -4.50 39.01
CA GLY A 14 9.93 -5.70 39.70
C GLY A 14 10.26 -6.86 38.75
N ASP A 15 9.90 -6.76 37.47
CA ASP A 15 10.23 -7.77 36.47
C ASP A 15 11.70 -7.70 36.02
N THR A 16 12.26 -8.88 35.72
CA THR A 16 13.65 -9.02 35.26
C THR A 16 13.76 -9.03 33.73
N PHE A 17 12.71 -9.41 33.01
CA PHE A 17 12.69 -9.50 31.54
C PHE A 17 11.63 -8.56 30.98
N LYS A 18 11.93 -7.95 29.81
CA LYS A 18 11.03 -6.98 29.19
C LYS A 18 9.77 -7.63 28.60
N SER A 19 8.63 -6.98 28.78
CA SER A 19 7.36 -7.31 28.13
C SER A 19 6.97 -6.22 27.12
N PHE A 20 6.35 -6.62 26.01
CA PHE A 20 5.95 -5.70 24.94
C PHE A 20 4.56 -6.05 24.41
N VAL A 21 3.82 -5.02 24.00
CA VAL A 21 2.57 -5.12 23.24
C VAL A 21 2.68 -4.39 21.90
N GLY A 22 1.86 -4.81 20.94
CA GLY A 22 1.81 -4.17 19.61
C GLY A 22 0.99 -2.88 19.63
N GLY A 23 1.50 -1.85 18.96
CA GLY A 23 0.85 -0.56 18.77
C GLY A 23 0.28 -0.38 17.37
N LEU A 24 0.37 0.85 16.88
CA LEU A 24 -0.11 1.23 15.55
C LEU A 24 0.63 0.47 14.45
N VAL A 25 -0.09 0.15 13.38
CA VAL A 25 0.42 -0.52 12.19
C VAL A 25 0.33 0.45 11.02
N SER A 26 1.40 0.56 10.25
CA SER A 26 1.45 1.34 9.03
C SER A 26 2.23 0.59 7.95
N GLY A 27 1.89 0.86 6.70
CA GLY A 27 2.61 0.35 5.56
C GLY A 27 2.86 1.44 4.52
N GLU A 28 3.93 1.25 3.76
CA GLU A 28 4.28 2.11 2.63
C GLU A 28 4.90 1.27 1.52
N GLY A 29 4.91 1.82 0.31
CA GLY A 29 5.56 1.14 -0.80
C GLY A 29 5.39 1.88 -2.12
N THR A 30 5.85 1.21 -3.16
CA THR A 30 5.77 1.67 -4.54
C THR A 30 5.11 0.57 -5.37
N VAL A 31 4.28 0.96 -6.32
CA VAL A 31 3.74 0.09 -7.36
C VAL A 31 4.11 0.66 -8.74
N GLU A 32 4.40 -0.23 -9.68
CA GLU A 32 4.57 0.14 -11.09
C GLU A 32 3.33 -0.30 -11.87
N LEU A 33 2.79 0.63 -12.63
CA LEU A 33 1.66 0.45 -13.52
C LEU A 33 2.13 0.64 -14.96
N VAL A 34 1.84 -0.33 -15.82
CA VAL A 34 1.88 -0.11 -17.27
C VAL A 34 0.60 0.61 -17.64
N TYR A 35 0.72 1.88 -18.01
CA TYR A 35 -0.44 2.72 -18.31
C TYR A 35 -1.09 2.31 -19.63
N ASP A 36 -2.37 2.01 -19.54
CA ASP A 36 -3.27 1.75 -20.65
C ASP A 36 -4.43 2.75 -20.58
N PRO A 37 -4.55 3.69 -21.55
CA PRO A 37 -5.60 4.69 -21.53
C PRO A 37 -7.01 4.09 -21.64
N ASP A 38 -7.14 2.86 -22.13
CA ASP A 38 -8.42 2.16 -22.27
C ASP A 38 -8.77 1.33 -21.01
N ALA A 39 -7.83 1.16 -20.07
CA ALA A 39 -8.06 0.42 -18.84
C ALA A 39 -8.89 1.23 -17.83
N THR A 40 -9.94 0.59 -17.29
CA THR A 40 -10.82 1.22 -16.30
C THR A 40 -10.08 1.44 -14.98
N GLY A 41 -10.17 2.66 -14.43
CA GLY A 41 -9.69 2.99 -13.08
C GLY A 41 -8.22 3.42 -12.97
N GLN A 42 -7.39 3.16 -13.99
CA GLN A 42 -5.96 3.53 -13.95
C GLN A 42 -5.75 5.04 -13.84
N ALA A 43 -6.46 5.83 -14.66
CA ALA A 43 -6.39 7.29 -14.57
C ALA A 43 -6.81 7.80 -13.18
N GLY A 44 -7.85 7.20 -12.58
CA GLY A 44 -8.31 7.57 -11.24
C GLY A 44 -7.29 7.31 -10.14
N LEU A 45 -6.51 6.22 -10.24
CA LEU A 45 -5.41 5.92 -9.32
C LEU A 45 -4.25 6.93 -9.48
N ILE A 46 -3.89 7.27 -10.71
CA ILE A 46 -2.80 8.22 -11.02
C ILE A 46 -3.18 9.64 -10.57
N GLU A 47 -4.41 10.07 -10.86
CA GLU A 47 -4.93 11.39 -10.50
C GLU A 47 -5.21 11.55 -9.00
N ASP A 48 -5.19 10.45 -8.24
CA ASP A 48 -5.44 10.48 -6.79
C ASP A 48 -4.43 11.36 -6.06
N VAL A 49 -3.18 11.38 -6.53
CA VAL A 49 -2.09 12.19 -5.96
C VAL A 49 -2.37 13.70 -5.94
N VAL A 50 -3.24 14.20 -6.83
CA VAL A 50 -3.60 15.63 -6.91
C VAL A 50 -4.96 15.95 -6.27
N LYS A 51 -5.67 14.96 -5.71
CA LYS A 51 -6.94 15.20 -5.04
C LYS A 51 -6.72 15.93 -3.72
N VAL A 52 -7.42 17.05 -3.56
CA VAL A 52 -7.45 17.78 -2.29
C VAL A 52 -8.41 17.07 -1.33
N ASN A 53 -7.95 16.81 -0.11
CA ASN A 53 -8.67 16.02 0.91
C ASN A 53 -8.97 14.59 0.43
N ASP A 54 -7.92 13.82 0.19
CA ASP A 54 -7.99 12.41 -0.20
C ASP A 54 -8.90 11.61 0.76
N ALA A 55 -9.88 10.92 0.18
CA ALA A 55 -10.86 10.11 0.90
C ALA A 55 -10.30 8.74 1.33
N THR A 56 -9.05 8.43 0.97
CA THR A 56 -8.42 7.13 1.12
C THR A 56 -9.21 6.03 0.40
N ASP A 57 -9.51 6.26 -0.88
CA ASP A 57 -10.30 5.33 -1.70
C ASP A 57 -9.49 4.55 -2.74
N ALA A 58 -8.18 4.77 -2.82
CA ALA A 58 -7.28 3.91 -3.60
C ALA A 58 -7.18 2.52 -2.96
N SER A 59 -7.81 1.52 -3.59
CA SER A 59 -7.79 0.13 -3.16
C SER A 59 -6.67 -0.66 -3.82
N PHE A 60 -5.90 -1.40 -3.01
CA PHE A 60 -4.84 -2.27 -3.46
C PHE A 60 -5.09 -3.72 -3.05
N GLU A 61 -4.71 -4.63 -3.93
CA GLU A 61 -4.62 -6.06 -3.65
C GLU A 61 -3.35 -6.60 -4.30
N LEU A 62 -2.38 -7.00 -3.47
CA LEU A 62 -1.08 -7.47 -3.88
C LEU A 62 -1.06 -8.99 -3.79
N PHE A 63 -1.11 -9.66 -4.93
CA PHE A 63 -1.04 -11.12 -5.02
C PHE A 63 0.41 -11.60 -4.93
N THR A 64 0.67 -12.62 -4.11
CA THR A 64 1.97 -13.32 -4.08
C THR A 64 1.97 -14.55 -4.99
N THR A 65 0.81 -15.15 -5.24
CA THR A 65 0.61 -16.15 -6.28
C THR A 65 -0.76 -15.99 -6.95
N GLY A 66 -0.82 -16.24 -8.27
CA GLY A 66 -2.05 -16.09 -9.03
C GLY A 66 -2.58 -14.64 -9.09
N SER A 67 -3.87 -14.49 -9.36
CA SER A 67 -4.54 -13.18 -9.46
C SER A 67 -6.02 -13.27 -9.07
N THR A 68 -6.41 -14.29 -8.30
CA THR A 68 -7.79 -14.46 -7.85
C THR A 68 -8.00 -13.62 -6.60
N SER A 69 -8.90 -12.64 -6.67
CA SER A 69 -9.20 -11.78 -5.51
C SER A 69 -9.59 -12.60 -4.27
N GLY A 70 -9.10 -12.15 -3.11
CA GLY A 70 -9.27 -12.78 -1.81
C GLY A 70 -8.37 -13.99 -1.55
N THR A 71 -7.55 -14.41 -2.53
CA THR A 71 -6.58 -15.51 -2.38
C THR A 71 -5.17 -14.98 -2.25
N ASP A 72 -4.28 -15.71 -1.56
CA ASP A 72 -2.84 -15.46 -1.40
C ASP A 72 -2.37 -14.02 -1.70
N SER A 73 -2.85 -13.08 -0.88
CA SER A 73 -2.69 -11.64 -1.13
C SER A 73 -2.68 -10.79 0.13
N VAL A 74 -2.20 -9.55 -0.04
CA VAL A 74 -2.30 -8.47 0.95
C VAL A 74 -3.18 -7.36 0.36
N ALA A 75 -4.25 -7.00 1.07
CA ALA A 75 -5.22 -6.01 0.63
C ALA A 75 -5.33 -4.84 1.62
N PHE A 76 -5.42 -3.61 1.09
CA PHE A 76 -5.53 -2.39 1.89
C PHE A 76 -6.08 -1.22 1.06
N ALA A 77 -6.59 -0.20 1.74
CA ALA A 77 -6.75 1.13 1.16
C ALA A 77 -5.47 1.96 1.40
N GLY A 78 -5.17 2.89 0.50
CA GLY A 78 -3.99 3.74 0.59
C GLY A 78 -4.25 5.16 0.11
N ILE A 79 -3.24 5.99 0.29
CA ILE A 79 -3.12 7.34 -0.24
C ILE A 79 -1.91 7.34 -1.17
N ILE A 80 -2.08 7.84 -2.39
CA ILE A 80 -0.97 8.05 -3.32
C ILE A 80 -0.21 9.31 -2.90
N THR A 81 1.07 9.16 -2.57
CA THR A 81 1.90 10.27 -2.05
C THR A 81 2.82 10.88 -3.09
N ASP A 82 3.15 10.14 -4.14
CA ASP A 82 4.02 10.57 -5.24
C ASP A 82 3.71 9.75 -6.49
N THR A 83 3.86 10.36 -7.66
CA THR A 83 3.61 9.72 -8.96
C THR A 83 4.61 10.20 -10.00
N GLU A 84 5.33 9.26 -10.60
CA GLU A 84 6.28 9.50 -11.69
C GLU A 84 5.78 8.83 -12.97
N ILE A 85 5.63 9.62 -14.04
CA ILE A 85 5.21 9.13 -15.36
C ILE A 85 6.42 9.16 -16.30
N THR A 86 6.87 7.98 -16.73
CA THR A 86 7.95 7.84 -17.73
C THR A 86 7.37 7.43 -19.07
N SER A 87 7.67 8.21 -20.11
CA SER A 87 7.24 7.93 -21.48
C SER A 87 8.37 8.22 -22.47
N THR A 88 8.81 7.18 -23.17
CA THR A 88 9.75 7.27 -24.28
C THR A 88 9.02 7.01 -25.59
N VAL A 89 9.41 7.68 -26.67
CA VAL A 89 8.85 7.42 -28.00
C VAL A 89 9.10 5.97 -28.40
N GLY A 90 8.02 5.23 -28.67
CA GLY A 90 8.06 3.82 -29.08
C GLY A 90 8.07 2.81 -27.93
N GLU A 91 7.95 3.26 -26.68
CA GLU A 91 7.87 2.39 -25.49
C GLU A 91 6.50 2.49 -24.82
N LEU A 92 6.21 1.53 -23.93
CA LEU A 92 5.04 1.59 -23.05
C LEU A 92 5.22 2.72 -22.03
N VAL A 93 4.12 3.38 -21.69
CA VAL A 93 4.11 4.36 -20.60
C VAL A 93 4.12 3.61 -19.28
N ILE A 94 5.10 3.89 -18.43
CA ILE A 94 5.22 3.30 -17.10
C ILE A 94 4.98 4.40 -16.08
N VAL A 95 4.12 4.11 -15.11
CA VAL A 95 3.79 5.02 -14.02
C VAL A 95 4.17 4.36 -12.70
N SER A 96 5.05 5.01 -11.95
CA SER A 96 5.46 4.60 -10.61
C SER A 96 4.68 5.42 -9.59
N CYS A 97 3.96 4.76 -8.68
CA CYS A 97 3.19 5.42 -7.63
C CYS A 97 3.69 4.99 -6.25
N ASN A 98 4.08 5.96 -5.43
CA ASN A 98 4.33 5.72 -4.01
C ASN A 98 3.03 5.85 -3.23
N PHE A 99 2.85 5.00 -2.22
CA PHE A 99 1.66 4.99 -1.38
C PHE A 99 1.99 4.81 0.09
N VAL A 100 1.08 5.30 0.93
CA VAL A 100 0.97 4.94 2.35
C VAL A 100 -0.37 4.26 2.59
N THR A 101 -0.39 3.17 3.34
CA THR A 101 -1.64 2.48 3.70
C THR A 101 -2.45 3.34 4.66
N SER A 102 -3.77 3.25 4.60
CA SER A 102 -4.65 3.86 5.59
C SER A 102 -5.82 2.94 5.89
N GLY A 103 -6.15 2.83 7.17
CA GLY A 103 -7.08 1.83 7.68
C GLY A 103 -6.47 0.44 7.84
N THR A 104 -7.31 -0.59 7.75
CA THR A 104 -6.94 -1.99 8.00
C THR A 104 -6.16 -2.57 6.83
N ILE A 105 -5.01 -3.19 7.12
CA ILE A 105 -4.28 -4.06 6.19
C ILE A 105 -4.71 -5.50 6.44
N THR A 106 -5.25 -6.17 5.43
CA THR A 106 -5.67 -7.58 5.48
C THR A 106 -4.64 -8.45 4.77
N SER A 107 -4.26 -9.57 5.38
CA SER A 107 -3.28 -10.52 4.81
C SER A 107 -3.90 -11.91 4.77
N ASN A 108 -4.03 -12.47 3.58
CA ASN A 108 -4.53 -13.82 3.29
C ASN A 108 -3.43 -14.70 2.65
N LEU A 109 -2.17 -14.39 2.94
CA LEU A 109 -1.02 -15.15 2.43
C LEU A 109 -1.08 -16.61 2.90
N GLU A 110 -0.93 -17.56 1.96
CA GLU A 110 -0.95 -19.01 2.22
C GLU A 110 0.38 -19.71 1.91
#